data_AF-A0A933TCY2-F1
#
_entry.id   AF-A0A933TCY2-F1
#
_cell.length_a   1.000
_cell.length_b   1.000
_cell.length_c   1.000
_cell.angle_alpha   90.00
_cell.angle_beta   90.00
_cell.angle_gamma   90.00
#
_symmetry.space_group_name_H-M   'P 1'
#
loop_
_entity.id
_entity.type
_entity.pdbx_description
1 polymer ?
#
loop_
_entity_poly.entity_id
_entity_poly.type
_entity_poly.pdbx_seq_one_letter_code
_entity_poly.pdbx_strand_id
1 'polypeptide(L)' 'MATSSNFMVKVTDAKLMDVQKALEQAGIKVRSIIEVFKEEIGAEEK' A
#
# COMPACT_ATOMS: atom_id res chain seq x y z
N MET A 1 15.53 3.89 20.93
CA MET A 1 14.73 2.70 20.55
C MET A 1 13.80 3.16 19.44
N ALA A 2 14.00 2.71 18.19
CA ALA A 2 13.15 3.16 17.08
C ALA A 2 11.83 2.39 17.12
N THR A 3 10.74 3.06 17.45
CA THR A 3 9.40 2.46 17.44
C THR A 3 8.99 2.19 16.00
N SER A 4 8.79 0.92 15.66
CA SER A 4 8.22 0.53 14.37
C SER A 4 6.71 0.59 14.47
N SER A 5 6.10 1.48 13.71
CA SER A 5 4.64 1.62 13.63
C SER A 5 4.13 0.97 12.34
N ASN A 6 3.13 0.10 12.47
CA ASN A 6 2.45 -0.51 11.32
C ASN A 6 1.20 0.30 10.99
N PHE A 7 0.98 0.57 9.71
CA PHE A 7 -0.20 1.28 9.22
C PHE A 7 -0.85 0.46 8.11
N MET A 8 -2.18 0.46 8.09
CA MET A 8 -2.98 -0.11 6.99
C MET A 8 -3.62 1.04 6.22
N VAL A 9 -3.42 1.07 4.91
CA VAL A 9 -3.99 2.10 4.03
C VAL A 9 -4.87 1.41 3.00
N LYS A 10 -6.11 1.88 2.86
CA LYS A 10 -7.01 1.48 1.77
C LYS A 10 -6.90 2.51 0.66
N VAL A 11 -6.63 2.05 -0.55
CA VAL A 11 -6.46 2.89 -1.73
C VAL A 11 -7.32 2.34 -2.86
N THR A 12 -7.83 3.24 -3.69
CA THR A 12 -8.65 2.90 -4.86
C THR A 12 -7.84 3.19 -6.12
N ASP A 13 -7.83 2.26 -7.09
CA ASP A 13 -7.12 2.37 -8.37
C ASP A 13 -5.61 2.70 -8.29
N ALA A 14 -4.97 2.50 -7.13
CA ALA A 14 -3.55 2.77 -6.93
C ALA A 14 -2.71 1.50 -7.04
N LYS A 15 -1.59 1.57 -7.78
CA LYS A 15 -0.59 0.50 -7.77
C LYS A 15 0.31 0.65 -6.56
N LEU A 16 0.92 -0.45 -6.11
CA LEU A 16 1.93 -0.44 -5.03
C LEU A 16 3.02 0.61 -5.24
N MET A 17 3.47 0.81 -6.49
CA MET A 17 4.47 1.82 -6.84
C MET A 17 3.99 3.25 -6.56
N ASP A 18 2.71 3.55 -6.79
CA ASP A 18 2.13 4.87 -6.56
C ASP A 18 1.99 5.13 -5.06
N VAL A 19 1.58 4.12 -4.30
CA VAL A 19 1.51 4.16 -2.83
C VAL A 19 2.91 4.38 -2.24
N GLN A 20 3.91 3.65 -2.73
CA GLN A 20 5.30 3.81 -2.27
C GLN A 20 5.81 5.24 -2.52
N LYS A 21 5.63 5.76 -3.75
CA LYS A 21 6.04 7.13 -4.09
C LYS A 21 5.35 8.17 -3.24
N ALA A 22 4.05 8.04 -3.00
CA ALA A 22 3.31 8.99 -2.18
C ALA A 22 3.82 9.02 -0.72
N LEU A 23 4.12 7.85 -0.15
CA LEU A 23 4.70 7.75 1.21
C LEU A 23 6.10 8.36 1.27
N GLU A 24 6.94 8.09 0.27
CA GLU A 24 8.28 8.69 0.18
C GLU A 24 8.22 10.22 0.01
N GLN A 25 7.33 10.73 -0.84
CA GLN A 25 7.12 12.17 -1.03
C GLN A 25 6.61 12.86 0.25
N ALA A 26 5.84 12.16 1.08
CA ALA A 26 5.40 12.63 2.39
C ALA A 26 6.51 12.58 3.47
N GLY A 27 7.73 12.16 3.12
CA GLY A 27 8.86 12.02 4.05
C GLY A 27 8.78 10.76 4.92
N ILE A 28 7.88 9.83 4.61
CA ILE A 28 7.74 8.58 5.36
C ILE A 28 8.71 7.56 4.79
N LYS A 29 9.67 7.13 5.62
CA LYS A 29 10.63 6.10 5.25
C LYS A 29 10.02 4.71 5.46
N VAL A 30 9.49 4.15 4.39
CA VAL A 30 8.81 2.85 4.42
C VAL A 30 9.84 1.72 4.53
N ARG A 31 9.65 0.82 5.51
CA ARG A 31 10.53 -0.36 5.69
C ARG A 31 10.05 -1.56 4.86
N SER A 32 8.75 -1.75 4.77
CA SER A 32 8.12 -2.84 4.02
C SER A 32 6.66 -2.46 3.73
N ILE A 33 6.16 -2.85 2.56
CA ILE A 33 4.75 -2.75 2.17
C ILE A 33 4.25 -4.17 1.93
N ILE A 34 3.13 -4.53 2.55
CA ILE A 34 2.48 -5.82 2.36
C ILE A 34 1.08 -5.53 1.83
N GLU A 35 0.72 -6.11 0.69
CA GLU A 35 -0.65 -6.05 0.16
C GLU A 35 -1.50 -7.05 0.95
N VAL A 36 -2.38 -6.54 1.81
CA VAL A 36 -3.23 -7.38 2.69
C VAL A 36 -4.51 -7.82 1.97
N PHE A 37 -5.01 -7.00 1.07
CA PHE A 37 -6.24 -7.25 0.33
C PHE A 37 -6.27 -6.38 -0.93
N LYS A 38 -6.61 -7.00 -2.06
CA LYS A 38 -6.88 -6.32 -3.32
C LYS A 38 -8.26 -6.73 -3.76
N GLU A 39 -9.15 -5.75 -3.91
CA GLU A 39 -10.46 -5.99 -4.48
C GLU A 39 -10.27 -6.21 -5.99
N GLU A 40 -10.41 -7.45 -6.44
CA GLU A 40 -10.40 -7.78 -7.86
C GLU A 40 -11.71 -7.27 -8.47
N ILE A 41 -11.64 -6.12 -9.16
CA ILE A 41 -12.70 -5.68 -10.06
C ILE A 41 -12.56 -6.53 -11.34
N GLY A 42 -12.99 -7.79 -11.27
CA GLY A 42 -13.20 -8.68 -12.41
C GLY A 42 -12.26 -9.89 -12.52
N ALA A 43 -12.72 -11.04 -12.01
CA ALA A 43 -12.58 -12.34 -12.66
C ALA A 43 -13.45 -13.42 -11.99
N GLU A 44 -14.78 -13.27 -12.06
CA GLU A 44 -15.66 -14.43 -12.24
C GLU A 44 -16.43 -14.23 -13.55
N GLU A 45 -15.83 -14.65 -14.67
CA GLU A 45 -16.57 -15.08 -15.86
C GLU A 45 -15.67 -16.03 -16.69
N LYS A 46 -15.92 -17.34 -16.47
CA LYS A 46 -15.61 -18.54 -17.28
C LYS A 46 -14.17 -18.91 -17.66
#